data_AF-S0FHJ2-F1
#
_entry.id   AF-S0FHJ2-F1
#
_cell.length_a   1.000
_cell.length_b   1.000
_cell.length_c   1.000
_cell.angle_alpha   90.00
_cell.angle_beta   90.00
_cell.angle_gamma   90.00
#
_symmetry.space_group_name_H-M   'P 1'
#
loop_
_entity.id
_entity.type
_entity.pdbx_description
1 polymer ?
#
loop_
_entity_poly.entity_id
_entity_poly.type
_entity_poly.pdbx_seq_one_letter_code
_entity_poly.pdbx_strand_id
1 'polypeptide(L)'
;MQNRYSKLVETIFLKNYIKGSERVDFKRVDFETTSQELGITLPKNLGDIIYSFKYRTALPDSITKLAPGGKEWVIKNVGRSEYSFVATTVSRIIPDPMLITIKIPDATPGIVQKFALSDEQALLTKLRYNRLLDIFTGVTCYSLQNHLRTTVPGVGQVETDEIYVGIDSKGRQYVFPLQAKGGTDELGAVQIEQDILLCRCKYPDLICRAIAAQFMSNDTIAIFEFQIENDEVKKVCEKHYMLAKSSDISIEEIIEYNNR
;
A
#
# COMPACT_ATOMS: atom_id res chain seq x y z
N MET A 1 20.16 -14.94 -15.91
CA MET A 1 21.06 -14.79 -14.74
C MET A 1 20.22 -14.33 -13.56
N GLN A 2 20.30 -15.03 -12.44
CA GLN A 2 19.54 -14.68 -11.23
C GLN A 2 20.16 -13.44 -10.58
N ASN A 3 19.34 -12.46 -10.20
CA ASN A 3 19.80 -11.24 -9.54
C ASN A 3 20.52 -11.60 -8.21
N ARG A 4 21.61 -10.92 -7.86
CA ARG A 4 22.33 -11.08 -6.58
C ARG A 4 21.37 -11.03 -5.38
N TYR A 5 20.37 -10.15 -5.44
CA TYR A 5 19.34 -10.01 -4.41
C TYR A 5 18.53 -11.30 -4.25
N SER A 6 18.13 -11.92 -5.37
CA SER A 6 17.37 -13.16 -5.39
C SER A 6 18.15 -14.32 -4.78
N LYS A 7 19.45 -14.42 -5.06
CA LYS A 7 20.29 -15.51 -4.53
C LYS A 7 20.47 -15.42 -3.01
N LEU A 8 20.61 -14.20 -2.47
CA LEU A 8 20.69 -13.97 -1.03
C LEU A 8 19.38 -14.37 -0.33
N VAL A 9 18.24 -13.86 -0.82
CA VAL A 9 16.92 -14.12 -0.24
C VAL A 9 16.54 -15.61 -0.33
N GLU A 10 16.80 -16.24 -1.47
CA GLU A 10 16.60 -17.68 -1.66
C GLU A 10 17.40 -18.51 -0.67
N THR A 11 18.70 -18.20 -0.52
CA THR A 11 19.58 -18.97 0.37
C THR A 11 19.14 -18.83 1.84
N ILE A 12 18.79 -17.62 2.27
CA ILE A 12 18.30 -17.37 3.64
C ILE A 12 16.99 -18.12 3.88
N PHE A 13 16.04 -18.05 2.93
CA PHE A 13 14.76 -18.75 3.05
C PHE A 13 14.98 -20.26 3.17
N LEU A 14 15.72 -20.86 2.24
CA LEU A 14 15.92 -22.32 2.18
C LEU A 14 16.71 -22.85 3.39
N LYS A 15 17.61 -22.05 3.96
CA LYS A 15 18.36 -22.41 5.19
C LYS A 15 17.45 -22.51 6.41
N ASN A 16 16.43 -21.65 6.50
CA ASN A 16 15.58 -21.53 7.68
C ASN A 16 14.20 -22.21 7.50
N TYR A 17 13.82 -22.57 6.27
CA TYR A 17 12.52 -23.17 5.97
C TYR A 17 12.43 -24.62 6.45
N ILE A 18 11.31 -24.93 7.12
CA ILE A 18 10.92 -26.28 7.49
C ILE A 18 9.67 -26.64 6.70
N LYS A 19 9.61 -27.86 6.15
CA LYS A 19 8.49 -28.31 5.31
C LYS A 19 7.16 -28.15 6.05
N GLY A 20 6.23 -27.42 5.43
CA GLY A 20 4.89 -27.16 5.98
C GLY A 20 4.82 -25.90 6.85
N SER A 21 5.93 -25.21 7.11
CA SER A 21 5.90 -23.92 7.79
C SER A 21 5.18 -22.86 6.95
N GLU A 22 4.38 -22.03 7.61
CA GLU A 22 3.75 -20.83 7.03
C GLU A 22 4.50 -19.54 7.39
N ARG A 23 5.58 -19.68 8.16
CA ARG A 23 6.41 -18.58 8.66
C ARG A 23 7.88 -18.99 8.66
N VAL A 24 8.75 -18.11 8.16
CA VAL A 24 10.20 -18.27 8.19
C VAL A 24 10.83 -16.96 8.63
N ASP A 25 11.36 -16.93 9.85
CA ASP A 25 12.01 -15.74 10.40
C ASP A 25 13.47 -15.62 9.92
N PHE A 26 13.92 -14.37 9.77
CA PHE A 26 15.31 -14.04 9.46
C PHE A 26 15.66 -12.63 9.93
N LYS A 27 16.95 -12.35 10.08
CA LYS A 27 17.48 -11.06 10.54
C LYS A 27 18.25 -10.36 9.43
N ARG A 28 18.38 -9.04 9.53
CA ARG A 28 19.20 -8.25 8.58
C ARG A 28 20.63 -8.76 8.49
N VAL A 29 21.21 -9.21 9.61
CA VAL A 29 22.58 -9.74 9.68
C VAL A 29 22.76 -11.02 8.85
N ASP A 30 21.69 -11.78 8.60
CA ASP A 30 21.76 -13.00 7.80
C ASP A 30 22.18 -12.68 6.35
N PHE A 31 21.87 -11.49 5.83
CA PHE A 31 22.38 -11.05 4.53
C PHE A 31 23.90 -10.93 4.51
N GLU A 32 24.52 -10.44 5.58
CA GLU A 32 25.98 -10.30 5.68
C GLU A 32 26.64 -11.67 5.70
N THR A 33 26.14 -12.57 6.56
CA THR A 33 26.65 -13.94 6.68
C THR A 33 26.48 -14.70 5.37
N THR A 34 25.30 -14.68 4.76
CA THR A 34 25.05 -15.37 3.49
C THR A 34 25.84 -14.77 2.33
N SER A 35 26.08 -13.46 2.30
CA SER A 35 26.91 -12.83 1.26
C SER A 35 28.36 -13.32 1.32
N GLN A 36 28.90 -13.50 2.52
CA GLN A 36 30.24 -14.07 2.72
C GLN A 36 30.29 -15.54 2.30
N GLU A 37 29.32 -16.36 2.73
CA GLU A 37 29.20 -17.77 2.36
C GLU A 37 29.16 -17.96 0.83
N LEU A 38 28.46 -17.07 0.11
CA LEU A 38 28.28 -17.16 -1.34
C LEU A 38 29.36 -16.43 -2.16
N GLY A 39 30.30 -15.72 -1.52
CA GLY A 39 31.29 -14.89 -2.21
C GLY A 39 30.66 -13.74 -3.01
N ILE A 40 29.49 -13.25 -2.60
CA ILE A 40 28.79 -12.15 -3.27
C ILE A 40 29.24 -10.83 -2.65
N THR A 41 29.46 -9.81 -3.49
CA THR A 41 29.66 -8.44 -2.98
C THR A 41 28.36 -7.92 -2.38
N LEU A 42 28.38 -7.66 -1.08
CA LEU A 42 27.23 -7.18 -0.33
C LEU A 42 26.72 -5.84 -0.89
N PRO A 43 25.40 -5.68 -1.12
CA PRO A 43 24.83 -4.40 -1.53
C PRO A 43 25.06 -3.32 -0.46
N LYS A 44 25.35 -2.09 -0.87
CA LYS A 44 25.61 -0.97 0.05
C LYS A 44 24.42 -0.65 0.97
N ASN A 45 23.20 -0.92 0.51
CA ASN A 45 21.99 -0.73 1.30
C ASN A 45 21.19 -2.04 1.35
N LEU A 46 21.32 -2.80 2.44
CA LEU A 46 20.56 -4.05 2.62
C LEU A 46 19.04 -3.81 2.71
N GLY A 47 18.63 -2.57 3.03
CA GLY A 47 17.21 -2.19 3.01
C GLY A 47 16.60 -2.33 1.62
N ASP A 48 17.39 -2.08 0.57
CA ASP A 48 16.94 -2.15 -0.83
C ASP A 48 16.57 -3.58 -1.24
N ILE A 49 17.23 -4.60 -0.67
CA ILE A 49 16.93 -6.00 -0.95
C ILE A 49 15.50 -6.32 -0.50
N ILE A 50 15.20 -6.02 0.77
CA ILE A 50 13.88 -6.26 1.36
C ILE A 50 12.82 -5.39 0.68
N TYR A 51 13.09 -4.10 0.49
CA TYR A 51 12.20 -3.18 -0.20
C TYR A 51 11.84 -3.69 -1.61
N SER A 52 12.83 -4.19 -2.35
CA SER A 52 12.62 -4.74 -3.68
C SER A 52 11.65 -5.91 -3.67
N PHE A 53 11.84 -6.92 -2.81
CA PHE A 53 10.95 -8.09 -2.76
C PHE A 53 9.61 -7.85 -2.11
N LYS A 54 9.48 -6.80 -1.30
CA LYS A 54 8.18 -6.41 -0.74
C LYS A 54 7.27 -5.78 -1.78
N TYR A 55 7.82 -5.00 -2.71
CA TYR A 55 6.99 -4.07 -3.51
C TYR A 55 7.24 -4.11 -5.03
N ARG A 56 8.39 -4.61 -5.51
CA ARG A 56 8.78 -4.46 -6.92
C ARG A 56 9.13 -5.76 -7.63
N THR A 57 9.72 -6.72 -6.93
CA THR A 57 10.28 -7.93 -7.52
C THR A 57 9.59 -9.15 -6.94
N ALA A 58 9.16 -10.07 -7.80
CA ALA A 58 8.66 -11.37 -7.34
C ALA A 58 9.75 -12.16 -6.60
N LEU A 59 9.35 -12.93 -5.59
CA LEU A 59 10.25 -13.88 -4.94
C LEU A 59 10.68 -14.98 -5.93
N PRO A 60 11.88 -15.55 -5.77
CA PRO A 60 12.36 -16.67 -6.59
C PRO A 60 11.40 -17.85 -6.62
N ASP A 61 11.31 -18.54 -7.76
CA ASP A 61 10.47 -19.73 -7.97
C ASP A 61 10.67 -20.83 -6.90
N SER A 62 11.90 -20.98 -6.42
CA SER A 62 12.25 -21.93 -5.36
C SER A 62 11.58 -21.62 -4.02
N ILE A 63 11.24 -20.36 -3.77
CA ILE A 63 10.50 -19.91 -2.59
C ILE A 63 9.00 -19.99 -2.87
N THR A 64 8.54 -19.43 -4.00
CA THR A 64 7.10 -19.35 -4.31
C THR A 64 6.45 -20.72 -4.44
N LYS A 65 7.16 -21.73 -4.96
CA LYS A 65 6.67 -23.13 -5.06
C LYS A 65 6.51 -23.84 -3.71
N LEU A 66 7.11 -23.30 -2.65
CA LEU A 66 6.99 -23.84 -1.28
C LEU A 66 5.84 -23.21 -0.49
N ALA A 67 5.06 -22.30 -1.10
CA ALA A 67 3.89 -21.73 -0.47
C ALA A 67 2.80 -22.80 -0.26
N PRO A 68 2.12 -22.82 0.90
CA PRO A 68 0.93 -23.66 1.10
C PRO A 68 -0.15 -23.34 0.05
N GLY A 69 -1.03 -24.31 -0.21
CA GLY A 69 -2.07 -24.17 -1.24
C GLY A 69 -2.93 -22.92 -1.06
N GLY A 70 -3.07 -22.13 -2.13
CA GLY A 70 -3.86 -20.88 -2.12
C GLY A 70 -3.20 -19.71 -1.38
N LYS A 71 -1.91 -19.82 -1.00
CA LYS A 71 -1.15 -18.76 -0.35
C LYS A 71 0.06 -18.34 -1.18
N GLU A 72 0.54 -17.14 -0.91
CA GLU A 72 1.78 -16.58 -1.44
C GLU A 72 2.70 -16.12 -0.31
N TRP A 73 4.01 -16.19 -0.52
CA TRP A 73 4.97 -15.67 0.45
C TRP A 73 5.10 -14.15 0.33
N VAL A 74 4.96 -13.45 1.45
CA VAL A 74 5.28 -12.02 1.59
C VAL A 74 6.32 -11.81 2.68
N ILE A 75 7.07 -10.71 2.62
CA ILE A 75 8.03 -10.34 3.67
C ILE A 75 7.40 -9.30 4.60
N LYS A 76 7.18 -9.67 5.86
CA LYS A 76 6.74 -8.77 6.92
C LYS A 76 7.92 -8.30 7.77
N ASN A 77 7.81 -7.10 8.35
CA ASN A 77 8.70 -6.69 9.43
C ASN A 77 8.12 -7.25 10.74
N VAL A 78 8.96 -7.84 11.59
CA VAL A 78 8.55 -8.43 12.88
C VAL A 78 9.36 -7.85 14.04
N GLY A 79 10.03 -6.72 13.81
CA GLY A 79 10.94 -6.09 14.76
C GLY A 79 11.96 -5.17 14.08
N ARG A 80 12.84 -4.58 14.88
CA ARG A 80 13.92 -3.73 14.36
C ARG A 80 14.99 -4.60 13.71
N SER A 81 15.13 -4.51 12.38
CA SER A 81 16.05 -5.34 11.59
C SER A 81 15.72 -6.84 11.63
N GLU A 82 14.46 -7.18 11.94
CA GLU A 82 13.95 -8.55 11.98
C GLU A 82 12.75 -8.67 11.04
N TYR A 83 12.74 -9.75 10.27
CA TYR A 83 11.81 -9.96 9.17
C TYR A 83 11.31 -11.39 9.18
N SER A 84 10.17 -11.60 8.53
CA SER A 84 9.64 -12.94 8.33
C SER A 84 9.07 -13.06 6.93
N PHE A 85 9.35 -14.18 6.28
CA PHE A 85 8.48 -14.66 5.21
C PHE A 85 7.22 -15.20 5.88
N VAL A 86 6.05 -14.78 5.39
CA VAL A 86 4.75 -15.22 5.88
C VAL A 86 3.91 -15.63 4.68
N ALA A 87 3.31 -16.81 4.74
CA ALA A 87 2.37 -17.27 3.72
C ALA A 87 1.00 -16.61 3.96
N THR A 88 0.54 -15.81 3.01
CA THR A 88 -0.74 -15.06 3.09
C THR A 88 -1.64 -15.43 1.93
N THR A 89 -2.95 -15.35 2.12
CA THR A 89 -3.96 -15.54 1.07
C THR A 89 -4.05 -14.35 0.11
N VAL A 90 -3.75 -13.14 0.60
CA VAL A 90 -3.77 -11.90 -0.17
C VAL A 90 -2.47 -11.15 0.05
N SER A 91 -1.73 -10.92 -1.05
CA SER A 91 -0.46 -10.20 -1.06
C SER A 91 -0.59 -8.84 -1.77
N ARG A 92 -1.36 -8.82 -2.87
CA ARG A 92 -1.55 -7.69 -3.78
C ARG A 92 -2.99 -7.21 -3.78
N ILE A 93 -3.16 -5.91 -3.91
CA ILE A 93 -4.45 -5.24 -4.03
C ILE A 93 -4.54 -4.72 -5.47
N ILE A 94 -5.54 -5.19 -6.20
CA ILE A 94 -5.77 -4.85 -7.60
C ILE A 94 -7.16 -4.19 -7.71
N PRO A 95 -7.28 -3.06 -8.43
CA PRO A 95 -8.59 -2.46 -8.72
C PRO A 95 -9.50 -3.42 -9.48
N ASP A 96 -10.77 -3.47 -9.12
CA ASP A 96 -11.78 -4.30 -9.78
C ASP A 96 -12.28 -3.63 -11.07
N PRO A 97 -11.94 -4.16 -12.26
CA PRO A 97 -12.31 -3.54 -13.54
C PRO A 97 -13.81 -3.57 -13.84
N MET A 98 -14.61 -4.30 -13.05
CA MET A 98 -16.06 -4.37 -13.21
C MET A 98 -16.80 -3.26 -12.47
N LEU A 99 -16.12 -2.44 -11.67
CA LEU A 99 -16.74 -1.31 -10.99
C LEU A 99 -17.03 -0.17 -11.96
N ILE A 100 -18.21 0.43 -11.78
CA ILE A 100 -18.57 1.66 -12.49
C ILE A 100 -17.65 2.81 -12.08
N THR A 101 -17.31 3.65 -13.05
CA THR A 101 -16.55 4.87 -12.80
C THR A 101 -17.48 6.04 -12.53
N ILE A 102 -17.13 6.88 -11.55
CA ILE A 102 -17.88 8.06 -11.15
C ILE A 102 -17.10 9.29 -11.60
N LYS A 103 -17.65 10.06 -12.55
CA LYS A 103 -16.98 11.30 -12.98
C LYS A 103 -17.14 12.39 -11.92
N ILE A 104 -16.03 13.06 -11.62
CA ILE A 104 -15.98 14.21 -10.73
C ILE A 104 -15.29 15.36 -11.48
N PRO A 105 -15.81 16.60 -11.43
CA PRO A 105 -15.12 17.75 -11.98
C PRO A 105 -13.71 17.90 -11.41
N ASP A 106 -12.69 17.98 -12.27
CA ASP A 106 -11.31 18.18 -11.85
C ASP A 106 -11.12 19.61 -11.32
N ALA A 107 -10.94 19.72 -10.01
CA ALA A 107 -10.67 20.95 -9.28
C ALA A 107 -9.17 21.27 -9.16
N THR A 108 -8.28 20.46 -9.74
CA THR A 108 -6.83 20.72 -9.71
C THR A 108 -6.53 22.05 -10.40
N PRO A 109 -5.91 23.05 -9.73
CA PRO A 109 -5.63 24.33 -10.35
C PRO A 109 -4.76 24.17 -11.61
N GLY A 110 -5.06 24.89 -12.69
CA GLY A 110 -4.34 24.77 -13.96
C GLY A 110 -2.83 25.01 -13.83
N ILE A 111 -2.40 25.87 -12.88
CA ILE A 111 -0.99 26.08 -12.58
C ILE A 111 -0.33 24.83 -11.98
N VAL A 112 -1.05 24.07 -11.16
CA VAL A 112 -0.58 22.80 -10.60
C VAL A 112 -0.51 21.76 -11.70
N GLN A 113 -1.55 21.63 -12.53
CA GLN A 113 -1.55 20.70 -13.66
C GLN A 113 -0.38 20.95 -14.61
N LYS A 114 -0.04 22.22 -14.87
CA LYS A 114 1.09 22.61 -15.73
C LYS A 114 2.45 22.09 -15.24
N PHE A 115 2.63 21.93 -13.93
CA PHE A 115 3.91 21.55 -13.32
C PHE A 115 3.88 20.19 -12.62
N ALA A 116 2.74 19.51 -12.60
CA ALA A 116 2.62 18.19 -12.01
C ALA A 116 3.42 17.16 -12.81
N LEU A 117 4.15 16.30 -12.10
CA LEU A 117 4.73 15.09 -12.68
C LEU A 117 3.63 14.03 -12.88
N SER A 118 3.97 12.88 -13.46
CA SER A 118 3.03 11.76 -13.69
C SER A 118 3.26 10.59 -12.72
N ASP A 119 3.72 10.87 -11.49
CA ASP A 119 4.12 9.86 -10.50
C ASP A 119 3.18 9.85 -9.26
N GLU A 120 3.60 9.17 -8.19
CA GLU A 120 2.88 9.09 -6.92
C GLU A 120 2.55 10.47 -6.32
N GLN A 121 3.42 11.47 -6.50
CA GLN A 121 3.16 12.82 -5.98
C GLN A 121 2.02 13.50 -6.74
N ALA A 122 1.86 13.17 -8.02
CA ALA A 122 0.71 13.61 -8.81
C ALA A 122 -0.60 13.03 -8.26
N LEU A 123 -0.58 11.76 -7.81
CA LEU A 123 -1.76 11.10 -7.24
C LEU A 123 -2.19 11.79 -5.94
N LEU A 124 -1.27 11.95 -4.99
CA LEU A 124 -1.55 12.62 -3.72
C LEU A 124 -2.05 14.07 -3.95
N THR A 125 -1.47 14.76 -4.91
CA THR A 125 -1.89 16.12 -5.30
C THR A 125 -3.33 16.14 -5.81
N LYS A 126 -3.68 15.22 -6.73
CA LYS A 126 -5.04 15.08 -7.26
C LYS A 126 -6.03 14.73 -6.15
N LEU A 127 -5.69 13.81 -5.23
CA LEU A 127 -6.53 13.45 -4.09
C LEU A 127 -6.87 14.67 -3.22
N ARG A 128 -5.88 15.53 -2.91
CA ARG A 128 -6.06 16.74 -2.10
C ARG A 128 -6.94 17.78 -2.79
N TYR A 129 -6.57 18.20 -4.01
CA TYR A 129 -7.28 19.28 -4.69
C TYR A 129 -8.72 18.92 -5.04
N ASN A 130 -9.00 17.64 -5.30
CA ASN A 130 -10.34 17.16 -5.62
C ASN A 130 -11.12 16.66 -4.41
N ARG A 131 -10.56 16.77 -3.18
CA ARG A 131 -11.22 16.35 -1.93
C ARG A 131 -11.74 14.90 -2.02
N LEU A 132 -10.98 14.03 -2.70
CA LEU A 132 -11.44 12.68 -3.02
C LEU A 132 -11.59 11.82 -1.78
N LEU A 133 -10.76 12.03 -0.76
CA LEU A 133 -10.93 11.36 0.54
C LEU A 133 -12.24 11.79 1.19
N ASP A 134 -12.60 13.07 1.16
CA ASP A 134 -13.87 13.55 1.71
C ASP A 134 -15.07 12.92 0.99
N ILE A 135 -15.04 12.93 -0.34
CA ILE A 135 -16.09 12.35 -1.19
C ILE A 135 -16.22 10.84 -0.96
N PHE A 136 -15.10 10.14 -0.86
CA PHE A 136 -15.06 8.70 -0.66
C PHE A 136 -15.54 8.29 0.73
N THR A 137 -15.07 8.98 1.77
CA THR A 137 -15.28 8.59 3.17
C THR A 137 -16.54 9.17 3.79
N GLY A 138 -17.08 10.26 3.23
CA GLY A 138 -18.13 11.08 3.84
C GLY A 138 -17.64 11.90 5.05
N VAL A 139 -16.33 12.05 5.23
CA VAL A 139 -15.70 12.74 6.37
C VAL A 139 -15.00 14.00 5.87
N THR A 140 -15.08 15.10 6.62
CA THR A 140 -14.26 16.28 6.28
C THR A 140 -12.82 16.01 6.67
N CYS A 141 -11.93 15.85 5.69
CA CYS A 141 -10.57 15.37 5.88
C CYS A 141 -9.54 16.50 5.73
N TYR A 142 -8.47 16.42 6.52
CA TYR A 142 -7.34 17.34 6.54
C TYR A 142 -6.03 16.56 6.48
N SER A 143 -5.16 16.91 5.53
CA SER A 143 -3.81 16.38 5.47
C SER A 143 -3.05 16.79 6.74
N LEU A 144 -2.52 15.82 7.46
CA LEU A 144 -1.78 16.03 8.70
C LEU A 144 -0.26 15.94 8.45
N GLN A 145 0.19 14.91 7.74
CA GLN A 145 1.61 14.65 7.54
C GLN A 145 1.86 13.84 6.27
N ASN A 146 2.84 14.26 5.47
CA ASN A 146 3.28 13.58 4.24
C ASN A 146 4.59 12.82 4.48
N HIS A 147 4.79 11.70 3.77
CA HIS A 147 6.01 10.87 3.78
C HIS A 147 6.50 10.54 5.18
N LEU A 148 5.59 10.04 6.02
CA LEU A 148 5.89 9.73 7.41
C LEU A 148 6.71 8.43 7.47
N ARG A 149 7.99 8.56 7.81
CA ARG A 149 8.83 7.44 8.24
C ARG A 149 8.95 7.42 9.75
N THR A 150 8.58 6.31 10.38
CA THR A 150 8.66 6.14 11.83
C THR A 150 8.86 4.68 12.22
N THR A 151 8.90 4.38 13.52
CA THR A 151 9.00 3.03 14.05
C THR A 151 7.75 2.69 14.88
N VAL A 152 7.21 1.51 14.66
CA VAL A 152 6.08 0.96 15.42
C VAL A 152 6.58 -0.21 16.28
N PRO A 153 6.26 -0.24 17.60
CA PRO A 153 6.61 -1.37 18.46
C PRO A 153 6.14 -2.71 17.90
N GLY A 154 7.00 -3.73 17.94
CA GLY A 154 6.70 -5.07 17.42
C GLY A 154 6.71 -5.21 15.88
N VAL A 155 6.70 -4.11 15.14
CA VAL A 155 6.76 -4.11 13.67
C VAL A 155 8.13 -3.64 13.19
N GLY A 156 8.68 -2.57 13.76
CA GLY A 156 9.91 -1.93 13.28
C GLY A 156 9.62 -0.69 12.44
N GLN A 157 10.51 -0.36 11.51
CA GLN A 157 10.37 0.83 10.67
C GLN A 157 9.21 0.67 9.68
N VAL A 158 8.39 1.71 9.57
CA VAL A 158 7.26 1.81 8.65
C VAL A 158 7.33 3.13 7.88
N GLU A 159 6.70 3.15 6.71
CA GLU A 159 6.62 4.31 5.83
C GLU A 159 5.18 4.43 5.31
N THR A 160 4.60 5.61 5.50
CA THR A 160 3.24 5.94 5.07
C THR A 160 3.29 7.19 4.19
N ASP A 161 2.68 7.12 3.01
CA ASP A 161 2.76 8.18 2.01
C ASP A 161 2.07 9.46 2.53
N GLU A 162 0.91 9.32 3.18
CA GLU A 162 0.24 10.44 3.85
C GLU A 162 -0.67 10.01 5.01
N ILE A 163 -0.80 10.84 6.04
CA ILE A 163 -1.80 10.70 7.10
C ILE A 163 -2.78 11.86 7.00
N TYR A 164 -4.08 11.55 7.00
CA TYR A 164 -5.15 12.52 7.21
C TYR A 164 -5.81 12.34 8.58
N VAL A 165 -6.37 13.42 9.10
CA VAL A 165 -7.35 13.40 10.19
C VAL A 165 -8.66 13.99 9.71
N GLY A 166 -9.78 13.62 10.31
CA GLY A 166 -11.07 14.14 9.87
C GLY A 166 -12.17 14.04 10.91
N ILE A 167 -13.25 14.77 10.64
CA ILE A 167 -14.44 14.83 11.49
C ILE A 167 -15.67 14.62 10.62
N ASP A 168 -16.57 13.72 11.06
CA ASP A 168 -17.85 13.48 10.38
C ASP A 168 -18.97 14.41 10.92
N SER A 169 -20.16 14.31 10.33
CA SER A 169 -21.33 15.11 10.75
C SER A 169 -21.82 14.82 12.18
N LYS A 170 -21.29 13.78 12.83
CA LYS A 170 -21.60 13.40 14.21
C LYS A 170 -20.48 13.79 15.19
N GLY A 171 -19.44 14.49 14.73
CA GLY A 171 -18.31 14.90 15.55
C GLY A 171 -17.33 13.76 15.87
N ARG A 172 -17.46 12.59 15.23
CA ARG A 172 -16.52 11.48 15.41
C ARG A 172 -15.20 11.84 14.73
N GLN A 173 -14.10 11.51 15.38
CA GLN A 173 -12.77 11.85 14.90
C GLN A 173 -12.08 10.62 14.31
N TYR A 174 -11.46 10.83 13.17
CA TYR A 174 -10.86 9.78 12.35
C TYR A 174 -9.40 10.05 12.07
N VAL A 175 -8.65 8.97 11.86
CA VAL A 175 -7.34 8.97 11.22
C VAL A 175 -7.39 8.08 9.98
N PHE A 176 -6.84 8.58 8.88
CA PHE A 176 -6.75 7.87 7.61
C PHE A 176 -5.30 7.78 7.19
N PRO A 177 -4.59 6.67 7.44
CA PRO A 177 -3.36 6.41 6.74
C PRO A 177 -3.68 6.13 5.27
N LEU A 178 -2.90 6.73 4.38
CA LEU A 178 -3.07 6.65 2.94
C LEU A 178 -1.79 6.11 2.29
N GLN A 179 -1.95 5.05 1.52
CA GLN A 179 -0.97 4.59 0.53
C GLN A 179 -1.41 5.03 -0.86
N ALA A 180 -0.52 5.62 -1.64
CA ALA A 180 -0.78 6.02 -3.02
C ALA A 180 0.21 5.28 -3.94
N LYS A 181 -0.28 4.72 -5.05
CA LYS A 181 0.58 4.07 -6.04
C LYS A 181 0.22 4.51 -7.46
N GLY A 182 1.24 4.73 -8.28
CA GLY A 182 1.11 5.15 -9.67
C GLY A 182 2.02 4.34 -10.59
N GLY A 183 1.76 4.41 -11.89
CA GLY A 183 2.54 3.70 -12.89
C GLY A 183 2.37 2.18 -12.78
N THR A 184 3.49 1.46 -12.70
CA THR A 184 3.52 -0.01 -12.60
C THR A 184 3.61 -0.52 -11.16
N ASP A 185 3.65 0.37 -10.16
CA ASP A 185 3.73 -0.02 -8.76
C ASP A 185 2.35 -0.50 -8.28
N GLU A 186 2.34 -1.61 -7.54
CA GLU A 186 1.13 -2.24 -7.01
C GLU A 186 0.96 -1.95 -5.51
N LEU A 187 -0.28 -1.93 -5.05
CA LEU A 187 -0.60 -1.81 -3.63
C LEU A 187 -0.41 -3.17 -2.92
N GLY A 188 0.33 -3.18 -1.81
CA GLY A 188 0.59 -4.39 -1.02
C GLY A 188 -0.21 -4.43 0.28
N ALA A 189 -0.81 -5.58 0.61
CA ALA A 189 -1.57 -5.77 1.85
C ALA A 189 -0.72 -5.54 3.12
N VAL A 190 0.59 -5.84 3.06
CA VAL A 190 1.52 -5.62 4.17
C VAL A 190 1.65 -4.13 4.54
N GLN A 191 1.60 -3.21 3.57
CA GLN A 191 1.69 -1.76 3.86
C GLN A 191 0.44 -1.28 4.59
N ILE A 192 -0.72 -1.75 4.15
CA ILE A 192 -2.01 -1.44 4.78
C ILE A 192 -2.03 -1.93 6.23
N GLU A 193 -1.55 -3.15 6.49
CA GLU A 193 -1.41 -3.68 7.84
C GLU A 193 -0.49 -2.81 8.70
N GLN A 194 0.67 -2.41 8.17
CA GLN A 194 1.63 -1.54 8.87
C GLN A 194 1.04 -0.16 9.20
N ASP A 195 0.29 0.42 8.27
CA ASP A 195 -0.39 1.70 8.43
C ASP A 195 -1.47 1.67 9.51
N ILE A 196 -2.25 0.58 9.57
CA ILE A 196 -3.24 0.37 10.63
C ILE A 196 -2.55 0.25 11.98
N LEU A 197 -1.47 -0.53 12.07
CA LEU A 197 -0.69 -0.69 13.31
C LEU A 197 -0.04 0.62 13.75
N LEU A 198 0.48 1.41 12.81
CA LEU A 198 1.00 2.75 13.05
C LEU A 198 -0.07 3.65 13.67
N CYS A 199 -1.25 3.71 13.05
CA CYS A 199 -2.31 4.59 13.52
C CYS A 199 -2.86 4.17 14.88
N ARG A 200 -3.02 2.87 15.13
CA ARG A 200 -3.38 2.34 16.46
C ARG A 200 -2.38 2.72 17.54
N CYS A 201 -1.09 2.77 17.21
CA CYS A 201 -0.05 3.15 18.15
C CYS A 201 0.03 4.66 18.38
N LYS A 202 -0.05 5.48 17.32
CA LYS A 202 0.19 6.93 17.38
C LYS A 202 -1.07 7.74 17.69
N TYR A 203 -2.23 7.22 17.31
CA TYR A 203 -3.54 7.89 17.44
C TYR A 203 -4.59 6.93 18.04
N PRO A 204 -4.36 6.41 19.26
CA PRO A 204 -5.20 5.35 19.85
C PRO A 204 -6.66 5.76 20.06
N ASP A 205 -6.93 7.06 20.20
CA ASP A 205 -8.27 7.60 20.46
C ASP A 205 -9.08 7.88 19.18
N LEU A 206 -8.45 7.78 18.00
CA LEU A 206 -9.08 8.06 16.71
C LEU A 206 -9.58 6.80 16.03
N ILE A 207 -10.70 6.92 15.30
CA ILE A 207 -11.20 5.81 14.47
C ILE A 207 -10.29 5.67 13.24
N CYS A 208 -9.52 4.59 13.19
CA CYS A 208 -8.62 4.31 12.07
C CYS A 208 -9.38 3.68 10.89
N ARG A 209 -9.34 4.35 9.73
CA ARG A 209 -9.84 3.83 8.44
C ARG A 209 -8.68 3.86 7.44
N ALA A 210 -8.10 2.71 7.12
CA ALA A 210 -6.95 2.67 6.23
C ALA A 210 -7.40 2.80 4.77
N ILE A 211 -6.76 3.72 4.05
CA ILE A 211 -7.11 4.08 2.67
C ILE A 211 -5.93 3.73 1.76
N ALA A 212 -6.25 3.26 0.56
CA ALA A 212 -5.29 3.24 -0.53
C ALA A 212 -5.86 3.91 -1.76
N ALA A 213 -4.99 4.46 -2.61
CA ALA A 213 -5.35 5.01 -3.89
C ALA A 213 -4.39 4.52 -4.98
N GLN A 214 -4.93 4.24 -6.16
CA GLN A 214 -4.14 3.82 -7.31
C GLN A 214 -4.61 4.49 -8.59
N PHE A 215 -3.66 5.01 -9.38
CA PHE A 215 -3.97 5.45 -10.74
C PHE A 215 -4.34 4.27 -11.64
N MET A 216 -5.42 4.45 -12.38
CA MET A 216 -5.84 3.61 -13.49
C MET A 216 -5.69 4.38 -14.81
N SER A 217 -6.13 3.78 -15.92
CA SER A 217 -6.19 4.47 -17.20
C SER A 217 -7.18 5.65 -17.19
N ASN A 218 -7.06 6.56 -18.17
CA ASN A 218 -8.02 7.63 -18.42
C ASN A 218 -8.33 8.53 -17.21
N ASP A 219 -7.29 8.98 -16.48
CA ASP A 219 -7.43 9.83 -15.29
C ASP A 219 -8.37 9.27 -14.20
N THR A 220 -8.55 7.94 -14.19
CA THR A 220 -9.33 7.24 -13.19
C THR A 220 -8.46 6.89 -11.99
N ILE A 221 -9.00 7.07 -10.79
CA ILE A 221 -8.35 6.78 -9.52
C ILE A 221 -9.24 5.78 -8.78
N ALA A 222 -8.71 4.58 -8.53
CA ALA A 222 -9.33 3.64 -7.61
C ALA A 222 -8.96 4.05 -6.18
N ILE A 223 -9.97 4.14 -5.31
CA ILE A 223 -9.79 4.38 -3.88
C ILE A 223 -10.42 3.21 -3.11
N PHE A 224 -9.68 2.72 -2.14
CA PHE A 224 -10.01 1.54 -1.34
C PHE A 224 -10.06 1.90 0.14
N GLU A 225 -10.93 1.22 0.89
CA GLU A 225 -10.92 1.20 2.34
C GLU A 225 -10.63 -0.21 2.84
N PHE A 226 -9.83 -0.32 3.89
CA PHE A 226 -9.45 -1.59 4.49
C PHE A 226 -9.62 -1.63 6.00
N GLN A 227 -9.80 -2.86 6.49
CA GLN A 227 -9.74 -3.21 7.89
C GLN A 227 -8.94 -4.51 8.09
N ILE A 228 -8.53 -4.77 9.33
CA ILE A 228 -8.00 -6.08 9.72
C ILE A 228 -9.15 -6.92 10.27
N GLU A 229 -9.36 -8.10 9.69
CA GLU A 229 -10.30 -9.11 10.14
C GLU A 229 -9.59 -10.46 10.17
N ASN A 230 -9.64 -11.17 11.29
CA ASN A 230 -8.93 -12.45 11.49
C ASN A 230 -7.44 -12.41 11.09
N ASP A 231 -6.74 -11.35 11.52
CA ASP A 231 -5.32 -11.08 11.20
C ASP A 231 -5.00 -10.92 9.69
N GLU A 232 -6.03 -10.74 8.85
CA GLU A 232 -5.88 -10.47 7.43
C GLU A 232 -6.45 -9.10 7.06
N VAL A 233 -5.81 -8.43 6.10
CA VAL A 233 -6.33 -7.20 5.50
C VAL A 233 -7.51 -7.55 4.60
N LYS A 234 -8.67 -6.96 4.87
CA LYS A 234 -9.89 -7.12 4.08
C LYS A 234 -10.35 -5.78 3.51
N LYS A 235 -10.78 -5.81 2.26
CA LYS A 235 -11.36 -4.67 1.54
C LYS A 235 -12.77 -4.43 2.05
N VAL A 236 -13.01 -3.24 2.63
CA VAL A 236 -14.32 -2.80 3.11
C VAL A 236 -15.13 -2.22 1.96
N CYS A 237 -14.50 -1.34 1.17
CA CYS A 237 -15.12 -0.82 -0.04
C CYS A 237 -14.07 -0.38 -1.06
N GLU A 238 -14.53 -0.21 -2.30
CA GLU A 238 -13.75 0.31 -3.41
C GLU A 238 -14.65 1.18 -4.29
N LYS A 239 -14.13 2.31 -4.75
CA LYS A 239 -14.81 3.18 -5.71
C LYS A 239 -13.80 3.74 -6.71
N HIS A 240 -14.24 3.92 -7.95
CA HIS A 240 -13.42 4.47 -9.02
C HIS A 240 -13.92 5.86 -9.39
N TYR A 241 -13.02 6.85 -9.31
CA TYR A 241 -13.33 8.23 -9.64
C TYR A 241 -12.55 8.68 -10.87
N MET A 242 -13.23 9.19 -11.88
CA MET A 242 -12.59 9.79 -13.05
C MET A 242 -12.63 11.31 -12.92
N LEU A 243 -11.46 11.93 -12.92
CA LEU A 243 -11.37 13.38 -12.98
C LEU A 243 -11.68 13.84 -14.42
N ALA A 244 -12.73 14.64 -14.58
CA ALA A 244 -13.22 15.06 -15.88
C ALA A 244 -13.41 16.58 -15.93
N LYS A 245 -13.45 17.16 -17.13
CA LYS A 245 -13.90 18.55 -17.27
C LYS A 245 -15.39 18.61 -16.95
N SER A 246 -15.83 19.74 -16.41
CA SER A 246 -17.26 19.94 -16.12
C SER A 246 -18.16 19.79 -17.36
N SER A 247 -17.62 20.10 -18.57
CA SER A 247 -18.31 19.91 -19.85
C SER A 247 -18.53 18.44 -20.24
N ASP A 248 -17.76 17.53 -19.63
CA ASP A 248 -17.72 16.12 -20.01
C ASP A 248 -18.62 15.25 -19.11
N ILE A 249 -19.39 15.91 -18.23
CA ILE A 249 -20.39 15.30 -17.35
C ILE A 249 -21.76 15.81 -17.79
N SER A 250 -22.56 14.93 -18.40
CA SER A 250 -23.87 15.33 -18.91
C SER A 250 -24.91 15.47 -17.78
N ILE A 251 -26.00 16.18 -18.05
CA ILE A 251 -27.13 16.29 -17.10
C ILE A 251 -27.76 14.92 -16.86
N GLU A 252 -27.83 14.08 -17.90
CA GLU A 252 -28.32 12.71 -17.80
C GLU A 252 -27.44 11.87 -16.88
N GLU A 253 -26.11 11.98 -16.97
CA GLU A 253 -25.18 11.31 -16.04
C GLU A 253 -25.39 11.78 -14.59
N ILE A 254 -25.58 13.09 -14.37
CA ILE A 254 -25.87 13.64 -13.03
C ILE A 254 -27.19 13.09 -12.47
N ILE A 255 -28.23 13.00 -13.29
CA ILE A 255 -29.52 12.43 -12.89
C ILE A 255 -29.36 10.95 -12.57
N GLU A 256 -28.59 10.21 -13.36
CA GLU A 256 -28.32 8.80 -13.13
C GLU A 256 -27.63 8.54 -11.79
N TYR A 257 -26.71 9.41 -11.37
CA TYR A 257 -26.03 9.29 -10.08
C TYR A 257 -26.98 9.29 -8.87
N ASN A 258 -28.16 9.95 -8.96
CA ASN A 258 -29.14 9.95 -7.88
C ASN A 258 -29.88 8.61 -7.72
N ASN A 259 -29.80 7.74 -8.72
CA ASN A 259 -30.50 6.45 -8.74
C ASN A 259 -29.60 5.27 -8.37
N ARG A 260 -28.35 5.53 -7.98
CA ARG A 260 -27.34 4.53 -7.58
C ARG A 260 -27.16 4.54 -6.07
#